data_AF-A0A352X0B7-F1
#
_entry.id   AF-A0A352X0B7-F1
#
_cell.length_a   1.000
_cell.length_b   1.000
_cell.length_c   1.000
_cell.angle_alpha   90.00
_cell.angle_beta   90.00
_cell.angle_gamma   90.00
#
_symmetry.space_group_name_H-M   'P 1'
#
loop_
_entity.id
_entity.type
_entity.pdbx_description
1 polymer ?
#
loop_
_entity_poly.entity_id
_entity_poly.type
_entity_poly.pdbx_seq_one_letter_code
_entity_poly.pdbx_strand_id
1 'polypeptide(L)' 'EFLDVVEYNNDEYIILLPVEGEDEEKSEVMILRIESIDDETENYVGIDDEETLQKVFDIFKKRYEDQFDFEE' A
#
# COMPACT_ATOMS: atom_id res chain seq x y z
N GLU A 1 6.65 -5.87 -6.33
CA GLU A 1 7.74 -5.00 -5.87
C GLU A 1 7.26 -4.10 -4.73
N PHE A 2 8.14 -3.68 -3.82
CA PHE A 2 7.81 -2.73 -2.76
C PHE A 2 7.78 -1.30 -3.29
N LEU A 3 6.76 -0.52 -2.91
CA LEU A 3 6.58 0.87 -3.35
C LEU A 3 6.82 1.89 -2.22
N ASP A 4 6.06 1.80 -1.12
CA ASP A 4 6.18 2.72 0.03
C ASP A 4 5.59 2.11 1.32
N VAL A 5 5.88 2.74 2.45
CA VAL A 5 5.16 2.57 3.73
C VAL A 5 4.42 3.86 4.08
N VAL A 6 3.13 3.73 4.36
CA VAL A 6 2.25 4.83 4.75
C VAL A 6 1.82 4.65 6.20
N GLU A 7 1.98 5.69 7.00
CA GLU A 7 1.42 5.75 8.36
C GLU A 7 0.05 6.42 8.32
N TYR A 8 -0.97 5.78 8.91
CA TYR A 8 -2.31 6.31 9.05
C TYR A 8 -2.95 5.78 10.33
N ASN A 9 -3.59 6.65 11.13
CA ASN A 9 -4.24 6.28 12.39
C ASN A 9 -3.36 5.47 13.37
N ASN A 10 -2.06 5.79 13.46
CA ASN A 10 -1.08 5.09 14.29
C ASN A 10 -0.76 3.64 13.87
N ASP A 11 -1.25 3.22 12.72
CA ASP A 11 -0.88 1.96 12.07
C ASP A 11 0.01 2.25 10.85
N GLU A 12 0.89 1.30 10.52
CA GLU A 12 1.75 1.34 9.34
C GLU A 12 1.24 0.38 8.26
N TYR A 13 1.30 0.82 7.01
CA TYR A 13 0.76 0.09 5.86
C TYR A 13 1.80 0.00 4.75
N ILE A 14 2.04 -1.20 4.26
CA ILE A 14 2.96 -1.47 3.16
C ILE A 14 2.20 -1.52 1.84
N ILE A 15 2.73 -0.85 0.82
CA ILE A 15 2.18 -0.80 -0.53
C ILE A 15 3.09 -1.56 -1.47
N LEU A 16 2.53 -2.55 -2.16
CA LEU A 16 3.23 -3.46 -3.05
C LEU A 16 2.58 -3.47 -4.43
N LEU A 17 3.41 -3.53 -5.48
CA LEU A 17 2.96 -3.89 -6.82
C LEU A 17 3.01 -5.42 -6.98
N PRO A 18 1.93 -6.11 -7.37
CA PRO A 18 2.01 -7.53 -7.69
C PRO A 18 2.95 -7.76 -8.89
N VAL A 19 3.78 -8.81 -8.82
CA VAL A 19 4.81 -9.11 -9.84
C VAL A 19 4.23 -9.88 -11.04
N GLU A 20 2.98 -10.34 -10.94
CA GLU A 20 2.27 -11.09 -11.99
C GLU A 20 1.05 -10.28 -12.48
N GLY A 21 1.30 -9.36 -13.40
CA GLY A 21 0.30 -8.66 -14.20
C GLY A 21 0.97 -8.13 -15.46
N GLU A 22 0.69 -8.74 -16.62
CA GLU A 22 1.37 -8.46 -17.90
C GLU A 22 1.08 -7.06 -18.48
N ASP A 23 0.30 -6.21 -17.81
CA ASP A 23 0.06 -4.82 -18.17
C ASP A 23 0.53 -3.90 -17.05
N GLU A 24 1.72 -3.33 -17.22
CA GLU A 24 2.31 -2.29 -16.35
C GLU A 24 1.38 -1.08 -16.18
N GLU A 25 0.41 -0.89 -17.08
CA GLU A 25 -0.54 0.24 -17.09
C GLU A 25 -1.80 0.00 -16.22
N LYS A 26 -2.08 -1.23 -15.76
CA LYS A 26 -3.32 -1.57 -15.00
C LYS A 26 -3.09 -2.42 -13.76
N SER A 27 -1.92 -2.31 -13.15
CA SER A 27 -1.60 -3.10 -11.98
C SER A 27 -2.22 -2.48 -10.72
N GLU A 28 -3.22 -3.16 -10.16
CA GLU A 28 -3.81 -2.81 -8.86
C GLU A 28 -2.76 -2.97 -7.76
N VAL A 29 -2.59 -1.96 -6.92
CA VAL A 29 -1.66 -2.03 -5.78
C VAL A 29 -2.26 -2.86 -4.65
N MET A 30 -1.42 -3.63 -3.99
CA MET A 30 -1.78 -4.37 -2.79
C MET A 30 -1.35 -3.58 -1.56
N ILE A 31 -2.29 -3.36 -0.63
CA ILE A 31 -2.06 -2.67 0.64
C ILE A 31 -2.24 -3.67 1.78
N LEU A 32 -1.24 -3.81 2.63
CA LEU A 32 -1.27 -4.66 3.83
C LEU A 32 -0.91 -3.84 5.06
N ARG A 33 -1.51 -4.12 6.21
CA ARG A 33 -1.08 -3.54 7.49
C ARG A 33 0.14 -4.29 8.03
N ILE A 34 1.09 -3.54 8.56
CA ILE A 34 2.25 -4.06 9.28
C ILE A 34 1.87 -4.20 10.76
N GLU A 35 2.01 -5.39 11.30
CA GLU A 35 1.88 -5.67 12.73
C GLU A 35 3.22 -6.15 13.29
N SER A 36 3.88 -5.32 14.10
CA SER A 36 5.08 -5.72 14.83
C SER A 36 4.71 -6.71 15.94
N ILE A 37 5.25 -7.92 15.87
CA ILE A 37 5.11 -8.93 16.92
C ILE A 37 6.17 -8.75 18.00
N ASP A 38 7.40 -8.42 17.58
CA ASP A 38 8.54 -8.06 18.41
C ASP A 38 9.49 -7.15 17.63
N ASP A 39 10.66 -6.83 18.21
CA ASP A 39 11.64 -5.90 17.63
C ASP A 39 12.27 -6.39 16.30
N GLU A 40 12.13 -7.69 15.97
CA GLU A 40 12.73 -8.30 14.77
C GLU A 40 11.69 -8.91 13.82
N THR A 41 10.43 -9.06 14.27
CA THR A 41 9.40 -9.81 13.57
C THR A 41 8.17 -8.95 13.26
N GLU A 42 7.86 -8.85 11.98
CA GLU A 42 6.65 -8.19 11.46
C GLU A 42 5.72 -9.22 10.79
N ASN A 43 4.43 -9.00 10.92
CA ASN A 43 3.39 -9.68 10.16
C ASN A 43 2.71 -8.69 9.21
N TYR A 44 2.35 -9.17 8.03
CA TYR A 44 1.58 -8.41 7.05
C TYR A 44 0.18 -8.97 6.96
N VAL A 45 -0.80 -8.14 7.27
CA VAL A 45 -2.20 -8.54 7.40
C VAL A 45 -3.05 -7.80 6.36
N GLY A 46 -3.92 -8.54 5.67
CA GLY A 46 -4.89 -7.95 4.76
C GLY A 46 -5.88 -7.04 5.50
N ILE A 47 -6.39 -6.04 4.80
CA ILE A 47 -7.30 -5.04 5.34
C ILE A 47 -8.64 -5.21 4.62
N ASP A 48 -9.71 -5.45 5.38
CA ASP A 48 -11.07 -5.55 4.83
C ASP A 48 -11.79 -4.19 4.82
N ASP A 49 -11.25 -3.20 5.54
CA ASP A 49 -11.83 -1.86 5.66
C ASP A 49 -11.51 -1.00 4.43
N GLU A 50 -12.50 -0.85 3.54
CA GLU A 50 -12.39 -0.07 2.31
C GLU A 50 -12.06 1.41 2.56
N GLU A 51 -12.56 2.00 3.65
CA GLU A 51 -12.26 3.41 3.99
C GLU A 51 -10.77 3.58 4.29
N THR A 52 -10.19 2.70 5.09
CA THR A 52 -8.76 2.68 5.41
C THR A 52 -7.93 2.45 4.15
N LEU A 53 -8.29 1.47 3.32
CA LEU A 53 -7.63 1.21 2.04
C LEU A 53 -7.59 2.48 1.17
N GLN A 54 -8.74 3.13 1.00
CA GLN A 54 -8.84 4.35 0.19
C GLN A 54 -8.00 5.49 0.79
N LYS A 55 -8.03 5.69 2.12
CA LYS A 55 -7.25 6.75 2.78
C LYS A 55 -5.76 6.54 2.65
N VAL A 56 -5.29 5.31 2.85
CA VAL A 56 -3.88 4.95 2.69
C VAL A 56 -3.45 5.13 1.23
N PHE A 57 -4.28 4.69 0.28
CA PHE A 57 -4.02 4.87 -1.13
C PHE A 57 -3.99 6.34 -1.55
N ASP A 58 -4.91 7.18 -1.06
CA ASP A 58 -4.93 8.62 -1.34
C ASP A 58 -3.65 9.31 -0.83
N ILE A 59 -3.16 8.93 0.35
CA ILE A 59 -1.90 9.45 0.92
C ILE A 59 -0.73 9.06 0.03
N PHE A 60 -0.67 7.82 -0.43
CA PHE A 60 0.34 7.33 -1.37
C PHE A 60 0.27 8.05 -2.72
N LYS A 61 -0.92 8.10 -3.34
CA LYS A 61 -1.14 8.79 -4.62
C LYS A 61 -0.66 10.23 -4.55
N LYS A 62 -0.96 10.95 -3.46
CA LYS A 62 -0.49 12.33 -3.27
C LYS A 62 1.04 12.45 -3.13
N ARG A 63 1.72 11.48 -2.51
CA ARG A 63 3.19 11.49 -2.38
C ARG A 63 3.89 11.21 -3.70
N TYR A 64 3.26 10.43 -4.57
CA TYR A 64 3.83 9.99 -5.84
C TYR A 64 3.07 10.53 -7.07
N GLU A 65 2.31 11.61 -6.91
CA GLU A 65 1.51 12.21 -7.99
C GLU A 65 2.39 12.66 -9.17
N ASP A 66 3.65 12.99 -8.90
CA ASP A 66 4.64 13.36 -9.92
C ASP A 66 5.35 12.16 -10.57
N GLN A 67 5.22 10.95 -9.99
CA GLN A 67 5.98 9.76 -10.37
C GLN A 67 5.12 8.67 -11.03
N PHE A 68 3.85 8.57 -10.65
CA PHE A 68 2.92 7.58 -11.19
C PHE A 68 1.65 8.28 -11.71
N ASP A 69 1.17 7.83 -12.86
CA ASP A 69 -0.14 8.23 -13.39
C ASP A 69 -1.16 7.16 -12.97
N PHE A 70 -1.92 7.44 -11.92
CA PHE A 70 -2.97 6.54 -11.45
C PHE A 70 -4.27 6.90 -12.17
N GLU A 71 -4.73 6.02 -13.07
CA GLU A 71 -6.05 6.15 -13.73
C GLU A 71 -7.15 6.41 -12.68
N GLU A 72 -8.06 7.35 -12.96
CA GLU A 72 -9.20 7.73 -12.09
C GLU A 72 -10.32 6.68 -12.07
#